data_AF-A0A1M3TFL8-F1
#
_entry.id   AF-A0A1M3TFL8-F1
#
_cell.length_a   1.000
_cell.length_b   1.000
_cell.length_c   1.000
_cell.angle_alpha   90.00
_cell.angle_beta   90.00
_cell.angle_gamma   90.00
#
_symmetry.space_group_name_H-M   'P 1'
#
loop_
_entity.id
_entity.type
_entity.pdbx_description
1 polymer ?
#
loop_
_entity_poly.entity_id
_entity_poly.type
_entity_poly.pdbx_seq_one_letter_code
_entity_poly.pdbx_strand_id
1 'polypeptide(L)'
;MIACGFIPPLPPAWGADKVYNHYDRHRKGIQAGAAMFVICSGLCLPYGAVVSKQLRLIRDVDPILGDLSLVACGVASVTFMMSSTFLGLATFRDYGPELVLLLSDLFWFTLIMQWPPFWIQSWTIAWAILSDQSSDPAFPRSLAILNFIAPLALSSATAIHLHQHGPYAWNGALTFWLAFVLFFAQVGLDLFTMGRNILRSRRLQLAEQTN
;
A
#
# COMPACT_ATOMS: atom_id res chain seq x y z
N MET A 1 -0.33 -10.88 -8.60
CA MET A 1 -0.83 -11.76 -7.51
C MET A 1 -1.57 -12.99 -8.03
N ILE A 2 -2.68 -12.86 -8.77
CA ILE A 2 -3.44 -14.02 -9.29
C ILE A 2 -2.58 -14.92 -10.18
N ALA A 3 -1.95 -14.36 -11.22
CA ALA A 3 -1.09 -15.12 -12.13
C ALA A 3 0.13 -15.76 -11.44
N CYS A 4 0.56 -15.22 -10.30
CA CYS A 4 1.66 -15.75 -9.49
C CYS A 4 1.23 -16.95 -8.64
N GLY A 5 -0.07 -17.24 -8.52
CA GLY A 5 -0.58 -18.21 -7.55
C GLY A 5 -0.40 -17.77 -6.09
N PHE A 6 -0.38 -16.45 -5.82
CA PHE A 6 -0.16 -15.87 -4.48
C PHE A 6 -1.45 -15.43 -3.77
N ILE A 7 -2.60 -15.93 -4.21
CA ILE A 7 -3.88 -15.70 -3.53
C ILE A 7 -4.50 -17.06 -3.22
N PRO A 8 -4.48 -17.52 -1.95
CA PRO A 8 -3.85 -16.87 -0.78
C PRO A 8 -2.31 -16.82 -0.89
N PRO A 9 -1.62 -15.98 -0.08
CA PRO A 9 -0.16 -15.95 -0.02
C PRO A 9 0.44 -17.33 0.24
N LEU A 10 1.65 -17.53 -0.26
CA LEU A 10 2.41 -18.76 -0.02
C LEU A 10 2.54 -19.00 1.49
N PRO A 11 2.34 -20.21 2.01
CA PRO A 11 2.52 -20.45 3.44
C PRO A 11 3.99 -20.31 3.88
N PRO A 12 4.28 -19.60 4.99
CA PRO A 12 5.65 -19.45 5.50
C PRO A 12 6.30 -20.76 5.92
N ALA A 13 5.50 -21.77 6.23
CA ALA A 13 5.98 -23.09 6.64
C ALA A 13 6.33 -24.01 5.46
N TRP A 14 6.20 -23.55 4.21
CA TRP A 14 6.63 -24.36 3.07
C TRP A 14 8.15 -24.47 3.03
N GLY A 15 8.63 -25.71 2.88
CA GLY A 15 10.05 -25.98 2.65
C GLY A 15 10.50 -25.56 1.25
N ALA A 16 11.82 -25.49 1.08
CA ALA A 16 12.48 -24.97 -0.12
C ALA A 16 11.99 -25.61 -1.42
N ASP A 17 11.89 -26.94 -1.49
CA ASP A 17 11.46 -27.65 -2.70
C ASP A 17 10.03 -27.29 -3.14
N LYS A 18 9.12 -27.09 -2.18
CA LYS A 18 7.74 -26.73 -2.48
C LYS A 18 7.66 -25.31 -3.04
N VAL A 19 8.39 -24.38 -2.44
CA VAL A 19 8.47 -22.99 -2.93
C VAL A 19 9.10 -22.97 -4.32
N TYR A 20 10.23 -23.67 -4.51
CA TYR A 20 10.91 -23.78 -5.80
C TYR A 20 9.98 -24.29 -6.90
N ASN A 21 9.30 -25.42 -6.66
CA ASN A 21 8.36 -26.00 -7.62
C ASN A 21 7.18 -25.06 -7.93
N HIS A 22 6.71 -24.29 -6.95
CA HIS A 22 5.67 -23.28 -7.18
C HIS A 22 6.17 -22.16 -8.09
N TYR A 23 7.38 -21.67 -7.85
CA TYR A 23 8.01 -20.61 -8.64
C TYR A 23 8.28 -21.06 -10.08
N ASP A 24 8.69 -22.31 -10.28
CA ASP A 24 8.87 -22.88 -11.61
C ASP A 24 7.53 -23.00 -12.35
N ARG A 25 6.51 -23.56 -11.70
CA ARG A 25 5.16 -23.72 -12.27
C ARG A 25 4.50 -22.39 -12.65
N HIS A 26 4.73 -21.32 -11.87
CA HIS A 26 4.13 -20.01 -12.09
C HIS A 26 5.12 -18.97 -12.65
N ARG A 27 6.25 -19.40 -13.22
CA ARG A 27 7.38 -18.53 -13.59
C ARG A 27 6.97 -17.29 -14.38
N LYS A 28 6.17 -17.46 -15.44
CA LYS A 28 5.70 -16.33 -16.27
C LYS A 28 4.77 -15.38 -15.51
N GLY A 29 3.91 -15.93 -14.65
CA GLY A 29 3.04 -15.14 -13.79
C GLY A 29 3.83 -14.33 -12.76
N ILE A 30 4.90 -14.91 -12.20
CA ILE A 30 5.80 -14.25 -11.25
C ILE A 30 6.62 -13.15 -11.94
N GLN A 31 7.14 -13.40 -13.13
CA GLN A 31 7.84 -12.39 -13.94
C GLN A 31 6.92 -11.19 -14.26
N ALA A 32 5.68 -11.45 -14.69
CA ALA A 32 4.68 -10.41 -14.90
C ALA A 32 4.29 -9.71 -13.59
N GLY A 33 4.21 -10.46 -12.49
CA GLY A 33 3.96 -9.93 -11.15
C GLY A 33 5.04 -8.95 -10.70
N ALA A 34 6.31 -9.29 -10.88
CA ALA A 34 7.44 -8.40 -10.60
C ALA A 34 7.32 -7.11 -11.43
N ALA A 35 7.15 -7.22 -12.76
CA ALA A 35 6.97 -6.03 -13.60
C ALA A 35 5.78 -5.15 -13.14
N MET A 36 4.68 -5.76 -12.71
CA MET A 36 3.52 -5.04 -12.17
C MET A 36 3.85 -4.30 -10.86
N PHE A 37 4.62 -4.92 -9.95
CA PHE A 37 5.04 -4.25 -8.70
C PHE A 37 5.93 -3.04 -8.96
N VAL A 38 6.82 -3.07 -9.97
CA VAL A 38 7.58 -1.88 -10.41
C VAL A 38 6.67 -0.78 -10.93
N ILE A 39 5.63 -1.12 -11.69
CA ILE A 39 4.67 -0.12 -12.19
C ILE A 39 3.88 0.47 -11.01
N CYS A 40 3.39 -0.39 -10.11
CA CYS A 40 2.67 0.03 -8.91
C CYS A 40 3.52 0.97 -8.04
N SER A 41 4.82 0.71 -7.88
CA SER A 41 5.70 1.62 -7.13
C SER A 41 5.75 3.01 -7.76
N GLY A 42 5.86 3.09 -9.09
CA GLY A 42 5.82 4.35 -9.82
C GLY A 42 4.51 5.12 -9.60
N LEU A 43 3.38 4.41 -9.53
CA LEU A 43 2.05 4.99 -9.30
C LEU A 43 1.83 5.52 -7.87
N CYS A 44 2.64 5.11 -6.89
CA CYS A 44 2.60 5.68 -5.54
C CYS A 44 2.99 7.18 -5.53
N LEU A 45 3.90 7.60 -6.42
CA LEU A 45 4.38 8.98 -6.48
C LEU A 45 3.29 9.98 -6.90
N PRO A 46 2.57 9.81 -8.03
CA PRO A 46 1.48 10.71 -8.39
C PRO A 46 0.33 10.65 -7.38
N TYR A 47 0.07 9.49 -6.77
CA TYR A 47 -0.90 9.39 -5.68
C TYR A 47 -0.51 10.31 -4.51
N GLY A 48 0.72 10.19 -4.00
CA GLY A 48 1.24 11.06 -2.93
C GLY A 48 1.21 12.55 -3.29
N ALA A 49 1.49 12.91 -4.54
CA ALA A 49 1.40 14.28 -5.02
C ALA A 49 -0.04 14.83 -4.98
N VAL A 50 -1.04 14.01 -5.37
CA VAL A 50 -2.46 14.39 -5.28
C VAL A 50 -2.89 14.55 -3.83
N VAL A 51 -2.50 13.62 -2.95
CA VAL A 51 -2.79 13.74 -1.51
C VAL A 51 -2.17 15.03 -0.96
N SER A 52 -0.88 15.24 -1.18
CA SER A 52 -0.16 16.44 -0.72
C SER A 52 -0.84 17.73 -1.18
N LYS A 53 -1.24 17.80 -2.45
CA LYS A 53 -1.97 18.95 -3.00
C LYS A 53 -3.29 19.17 -2.27
N GLN A 54 -4.06 18.12 -2.01
CA GLN A 54 -5.35 18.22 -1.33
C GLN A 54 -5.20 18.66 0.13
N LEU A 55 -4.20 18.13 0.83
CA LEU A 55 -3.92 18.52 2.22
C LEU A 55 -3.56 20.01 2.32
N ARG A 56 -2.83 20.55 1.34
CA ARG A 56 -2.49 21.99 1.29
C ARG A 56 -3.67 22.91 0.96
N LEU A 57 -4.81 22.37 0.49
CA LEU A 57 -6.02 23.17 0.27
C LEU A 57 -6.82 23.38 1.56
N ILE A 58 -6.57 22.57 2.60
CA ILE A 58 -7.21 22.73 3.90
C ILE A 58 -6.64 24.00 4.55
N ARG A 59 -7.52 24.86 5.05
CA ARG A 59 -7.13 26.10 5.73
C ARG A 59 -6.69 25.80 7.16
N ASP A 60 -5.79 26.62 7.68
CA ASP A 60 -5.36 26.61 9.08
C ASP A 60 -4.65 25.31 9.53
N VAL A 61 -4.09 24.56 8.57
CA VAL A 61 -3.19 23.43 8.83
C VAL A 61 -1.77 23.72 8.36
N ASP A 62 -0.79 23.19 9.08
CA ASP A 62 0.62 23.38 8.73
C ASP A 62 0.94 22.66 7.39
N PRO A 63 1.61 23.33 6.43
CA PRO A 63 2.02 22.73 5.16
C PRO A 63 2.85 21.46 5.29
N ILE A 64 3.50 21.23 6.45
CA ILE A 64 4.27 20.03 6.76
C ILE A 64 3.47 18.75 6.59
N LEU A 65 2.14 18.78 6.76
CA LEU A 65 1.28 17.61 6.53
C LEU A 65 1.31 17.18 5.06
N GLY A 66 1.34 18.16 4.14
CA GLY A 66 1.49 17.88 2.71
C GLY A 66 2.85 17.25 2.40
N ASP A 67 3.92 17.73 3.02
CA ASP A 67 5.28 17.20 2.83
C ASP A 67 5.43 15.80 3.42
N LEU A 68 4.92 15.59 4.63
CA LEU A 68 4.97 14.31 5.33
C LEU A 68 4.22 13.22 4.56
N SER A 69 3.03 13.52 4.04
CA SER A 69 2.27 12.59 3.20
C SER A 69 3.02 12.24 1.91
N LEU A 70 3.70 13.21 1.29
CA LEU A 70 4.46 13.00 0.06
C LEU A 70 5.69 12.11 0.30
N VAL A 71 6.46 12.39 1.36
CA VAL A 71 7.62 11.59 1.76
C VAL A 71 7.19 10.17 2.11
N ALA A 72 6.11 10.00 2.89
CA ALA A 72 5.56 8.69 3.22
C ALA A 72 5.21 7.87 1.97
N CYS A 73 4.62 8.50 0.95
CA CYS A 73 4.33 7.86 -0.33
C CYS A 73 5.61 7.50 -1.12
N GLY A 74 6.63 8.36 -1.06
CA GLY A 74 7.95 8.08 -1.64
C GLY A 74 8.60 6.86 -1.01
N VAL A 75 8.57 6.74 0.32
CA VAL A 75 9.10 5.57 1.03
C VAL A 75 8.29 4.32 0.71
N ALA A 76 6.95 4.41 0.66
CA ALA A 76 6.09 3.29 0.24
C ALA A 76 6.41 2.82 -1.20
N SER A 77 6.73 3.74 -2.11
CA SER A 77 7.19 3.41 -3.46
C SER A 77 8.45 2.53 -3.42
N VAL A 78 9.45 2.91 -2.61
CA VAL A 78 10.69 2.14 -2.45
C VAL A 78 10.42 0.72 -1.93
N THR A 79 9.47 0.55 -1.01
CA THR A 79 9.05 -0.77 -0.52
C THR A 79 8.58 -1.68 -1.67
N PHE A 80 7.72 -1.16 -2.55
CA PHE A 80 7.25 -1.93 -3.71
C PHE A 80 8.36 -2.22 -4.73
N MET A 81 9.28 -1.27 -4.94
CA MET A 81 10.45 -1.49 -5.79
C MET A 81 11.33 -2.62 -5.25
N MET A 82 11.65 -2.58 -3.96
CA MET A 82 12.50 -3.58 -3.31
C MET A 82 11.86 -4.97 -3.35
N SER A 83 10.57 -5.05 -3.02
CA SER A 83 9.79 -6.30 -3.12
C SER A 83 9.83 -6.86 -4.54
N SER A 84 9.60 -6.00 -5.54
CA SER A 84 9.66 -6.39 -6.94
C SER A 84 11.04 -6.93 -7.35
N THR A 85 12.13 -6.31 -6.86
CA THR A 85 13.49 -6.75 -7.19
C THR A 85 13.72 -8.18 -6.71
N PHE A 86 13.33 -8.53 -5.49
CA PHE A 86 13.46 -9.89 -4.97
C PHE A 86 12.61 -10.89 -5.76
N LEU A 87 11.36 -10.51 -6.08
CA LEU A 87 10.47 -11.36 -6.86
C LEU A 87 10.98 -11.61 -8.28
N GLY A 88 11.53 -10.58 -8.93
CA GLY A 88 12.16 -10.68 -10.25
C GLY A 88 13.41 -11.56 -10.20
N LEU A 89 14.24 -11.37 -9.18
CA LEU A 89 15.48 -12.14 -8.99
C LEU A 89 15.19 -13.63 -8.81
N ALA A 90 14.14 -13.99 -8.07
CA ALA A 90 13.73 -15.38 -7.85
C ALA A 90 13.41 -16.15 -9.15
N THR A 91 13.17 -15.47 -10.28
CA THR A 91 12.89 -16.09 -11.59
C THR A 91 13.86 -15.66 -12.69
N PHE A 92 14.95 -14.97 -12.36
CA PHE A 92 15.93 -14.48 -13.33
C PHE A 92 16.78 -15.61 -13.91
N ARG A 93 17.25 -16.52 -13.06
CA ARG A 93 17.98 -17.76 -13.41
C ARG A 93 17.67 -18.84 -12.38
N ASP A 94 18.21 -20.04 -12.58
CA ASP A 94 18.11 -21.09 -11.57
C ASP A 94 19.14 -20.86 -10.46
N TYR A 95 18.65 -20.73 -9.23
CA TYR A 95 19.46 -20.56 -8.02
C TYR A 95 19.39 -21.79 -7.11
N GLY A 96 18.58 -22.79 -7.46
CA GLY A 96 18.24 -23.91 -6.59
C GLY A 96 17.24 -23.55 -5.47
N PRO A 97 16.74 -24.56 -4.73
CA PRO A 97 15.59 -24.39 -3.84
C PRO A 97 15.83 -23.44 -2.66
N GLU A 98 16.97 -23.54 -1.98
CA GLU A 98 17.25 -22.77 -0.76
C GLU A 98 17.36 -21.27 -1.03
N LEU A 99 18.00 -20.88 -2.14
CA LEU A 99 18.13 -19.47 -2.51
C LEU A 99 16.79 -18.91 -3.00
N VAL A 100 15.98 -19.70 -3.72
CA VAL A 100 14.63 -19.27 -4.11
C VAL A 100 13.73 -19.09 -2.89
N LEU A 101 13.84 -19.96 -1.88
CA LEU A 101 13.14 -19.79 -0.61
C LEU A 101 13.52 -18.46 0.06
N LEU A 102 14.82 -18.19 0.22
CA LEU A 102 15.29 -16.93 0.80
C LEU A 102 14.81 -15.70 0.01
N LEU A 103 14.82 -15.76 -1.32
CA LEU A 103 14.33 -14.68 -2.17
C LEU A 103 12.81 -14.49 -2.04
N SER A 104 12.06 -15.58 -1.87
CA SER A 104 10.62 -15.53 -1.59
C SER A 104 10.35 -14.89 -0.24
N ASP A 105 11.10 -15.28 0.80
CA ASP A 105 11.00 -14.70 2.14
C ASP A 105 11.30 -13.20 2.09
N LEU A 106 12.39 -12.79 1.43
CA LEU A 106 12.73 -11.37 1.27
C LEU A 106 11.61 -10.59 0.56
N PHE A 107 10.97 -11.16 -0.47
CA PHE A 107 9.80 -10.56 -1.10
C PHE A 107 8.64 -10.38 -0.10
N TRP A 108 8.25 -11.43 0.64
CA TRP A 108 7.12 -11.35 1.57
C TRP A 108 7.38 -10.42 2.75
N PHE A 109 8.59 -10.47 3.32
CA PHE A 109 8.99 -9.57 4.41
C PHE A 109 9.03 -8.12 3.97
N THR A 110 9.61 -7.82 2.81
CA THR A 110 9.61 -6.43 2.30
C THR A 110 8.21 -5.94 1.96
N LEU A 111 7.36 -6.78 1.40
CA LEU A 111 6.00 -6.40 1.04
C LEU A 111 5.10 -6.13 2.25
N ILE A 112 5.21 -6.94 3.31
CA ILE A 112 4.23 -6.96 4.41
C ILE A 112 4.72 -6.18 5.65
N MET A 113 6.00 -6.31 6.02
CA MET A 113 6.51 -5.74 7.28
C MET A 113 6.77 -4.23 7.20
N GLN A 114 6.86 -3.66 5.99
CA GLN A 114 7.18 -2.26 5.74
C GLN A 114 5.92 -1.37 5.76
N TRP A 115 5.12 -1.55 6.80
CA TRP A 115 3.86 -0.84 7.01
C TRP A 115 3.95 0.60 7.56
N PRO A 116 5.00 1.05 8.29
CA PRO A 116 5.02 2.39 8.89
C PRO A 116 4.80 3.58 7.94
N PRO A 117 5.28 3.59 6.67
CA PRO A 117 5.00 4.68 5.75
C PRO A 117 3.49 4.88 5.49
N PHE A 118 2.75 3.79 5.33
CA PHE A 118 1.30 3.84 5.15
C PHE A 118 0.60 4.37 6.40
N TRP A 119 1.10 3.99 7.58
CA TRP A 119 0.60 4.51 8.85
C TRP A 119 0.77 6.02 8.98
N ILE A 120 1.99 6.52 8.75
CA ILE A 120 2.28 7.95 8.80
C ILE A 120 1.41 8.72 7.81
N GLN A 121 1.26 8.22 6.59
CA GLN A 121 0.41 8.87 5.59
C GLN A 121 -1.06 8.93 6.03
N SER A 122 -1.65 7.81 6.42
CA SER A 122 -3.06 7.78 6.82
C SER A 122 -3.31 8.65 8.05
N TRP A 123 -2.41 8.65 9.03
CA TRP A 123 -2.54 9.53 10.20
C TRP A 123 -2.36 11.00 9.86
N THR A 124 -1.50 11.33 8.91
CA THR A 124 -1.36 12.69 8.39
C THR A 124 -2.66 13.16 7.74
N ILE A 125 -3.29 12.30 6.92
CA ILE A 125 -4.60 12.58 6.32
C ILE A 125 -5.66 12.76 7.42
N ALA A 126 -5.76 11.82 8.36
CA ALA A 126 -6.74 11.88 9.43
C ALA A 126 -6.60 13.17 10.27
N TRP A 127 -5.37 13.54 10.62
CA TRP A 127 -5.09 14.78 11.35
C TRP A 127 -5.56 16.00 10.57
N ALA A 128 -5.20 16.12 9.29
CA ALA A 128 -5.61 17.24 8.47
C ALA A 128 -7.14 17.38 8.36
N ILE A 129 -7.85 16.26 8.23
CA ILE A 129 -9.33 16.24 8.17
C ILE A 129 -9.93 16.68 9.52
N LEU A 130 -9.35 16.25 10.65
CA LEU A 130 -9.84 16.62 11.98
C LEU A 130 -9.51 18.08 12.34
N SER A 131 -8.43 18.64 11.77
CA SER A 131 -8.07 20.05 11.92
C SER A 131 -8.90 20.99 11.04
N ASP A 132 -9.58 20.48 10.01
CA ASP A 132 -10.45 21.28 9.15
C ASP A 132 -11.70 21.78 9.92
N GLN A 133 -11.68 23.06 10.30
CA GLN A 133 -12.79 23.75 10.98
C GLN A 133 -13.69 24.53 10.00
N SER A 134 -13.50 24.36 8.68
CA SER A 134 -14.31 25.07 7.69
C SER A 134 -15.77 24.60 7.71
N SER A 135 -16.67 25.50 7.27
CA SER A 135 -18.11 25.21 7.15
C SER A 135 -18.44 24.26 5.99
N ASP A 136 -17.52 24.10 5.03
CA ASP A 136 -17.60 23.16 3.90
C ASP A 136 -16.28 22.37 3.82
N PRO A 137 -16.08 21.39 4.71
CA PRO A 137 -14.82 20.68 4.83
C PRO A 137 -14.47 19.92 3.55
N ALA A 138 -13.19 19.93 3.20
CA ALA A 138 -12.71 19.28 1.97
C ALA A 138 -12.97 17.77 2.00
N PHE A 139 -12.94 17.15 3.18
CA PHE A 139 -13.11 15.71 3.35
C PHE A 139 -14.18 15.38 4.39
N PRO A 140 -14.90 14.26 4.24
CA PRO A 140 -15.87 13.84 5.24
C PRO A 140 -15.15 13.35 6.51
N ARG A 141 -15.67 13.72 7.69
CA ARG A 141 -15.07 13.32 8.99
C ARG A 141 -15.02 11.80 9.20
N SER A 142 -15.90 11.03 8.56
CA SER A 142 -15.84 9.56 8.57
C SER A 142 -14.55 9.01 7.95
N LEU A 143 -13.97 9.74 6.99
CA LEU A 143 -12.70 9.37 6.35
C LEU A 143 -11.52 9.48 7.32
N ALA A 144 -11.56 10.44 8.24
CA ALA A 144 -10.57 10.55 9.31
C ALA A 144 -10.60 9.32 10.23
N ILE A 145 -11.79 8.82 10.60
CA ILE A 145 -11.92 7.62 11.43
C ILE A 145 -11.32 6.40 10.73
N LEU A 146 -11.62 6.23 9.43
CA LEU A 146 -11.04 5.12 8.64
C LEU A 146 -9.53 5.24 8.55
N ASN A 147 -9.00 6.41 8.21
CA ASN A 147 -7.57 6.66 8.12
C ASN A 147 -6.83 6.58 9.46
N PHE A 148 -7.54 6.72 10.58
CA PHE A 148 -6.97 6.50 11.90
C PHE A 148 -6.91 5.01 12.26
N ILE A 149 -7.99 4.26 12.01
CA ILE A 149 -8.15 2.86 12.44
C ILE A 149 -7.48 1.87 11.47
N ALA A 150 -7.66 2.03 10.16
CA ALA A 150 -7.15 1.11 9.15
C ALA A 150 -5.63 0.82 9.30
N PRO A 151 -4.74 1.82 9.48
CA PRO A 151 -3.32 1.53 9.60
C PRO A 151 -2.92 0.83 10.91
N LEU A 152 -3.74 0.90 11.96
CA LEU A 152 -3.48 0.13 13.19
C LEU A 152 -3.57 -1.38 12.93
N ALA A 153 -4.45 -1.80 12.02
CA ALA A 153 -4.51 -3.20 11.62
C ALA A 153 -3.23 -3.66 10.89
N LEU A 154 -2.57 -2.75 10.16
CA LEU A 154 -1.29 -3.05 9.52
C LEU A 154 -0.17 -3.32 10.54
N SER A 155 -0.25 -2.78 11.76
CA SER A 155 0.76 -3.04 12.80
C SER A 155 0.91 -4.53 13.15
N SER A 156 -0.16 -5.32 12.97
CA SER A 156 -0.15 -6.77 13.15
C SER A 156 0.83 -7.48 12.22
N ALA A 157 1.16 -6.86 11.09
CA ALA A 157 2.19 -7.33 10.16
C ALA A 157 3.60 -7.36 10.76
N THR A 158 3.84 -6.63 11.86
CA THR A 158 5.09 -6.77 12.61
C THR A 158 5.25 -8.21 13.10
N ALA A 159 4.19 -8.92 13.45
CA ALA A 159 4.28 -10.26 14.04
C ALA A 159 4.72 -11.37 13.05
N ILE A 160 4.86 -11.10 11.75
CA ILE A 160 5.23 -12.14 10.77
C ILE A 160 6.61 -12.75 11.03
N HIS A 161 7.53 -12.00 11.65
CA HIS A 161 8.88 -12.49 11.96
C HIS A 161 8.89 -13.48 13.13
N LEU A 162 7.79 -13.60 13.87
CA LEU A 162 7.65 -14.45 15.04
C LEU A 162 6.90 -15.77 14.73
N HIS A 163 6.09 -15.78 13.68
CA HIS A 163 5.13 -16.86 13.43
C HIS A 163 5.12 -17.32 11.98
N GLN A 164 5.40 -18.62 11.77
CA GLN A 164 5.23 -19.30 10.48
C GLN A 164 3.83 -19.90 10.29
N HIS A 165 3.02 -19.93 11.35
CA HIS A 165 1.68 -20.51 11.37
C HIS A 165 0.70 -19.61 12.14
N GLY A 166 -0.60 -19.80 11.89
CA GLY A 166 -1.67 -19.14 12.62
C GLY A 166 -2.06 -17.76 12.05
N PRO A 167 -2.86 -16.97 12.78
CA PRO A 167 -3.46 -15.74 12.26
C PRO A 167 -2.46 -14.61 12.00
N TYR A 168 -1.29 -14.66 12.66
CA TYR A 168 -0.22 -13.67 12.54
C TYR A 168 0.86 -14.04 11.50
N ALA A 169 0.83 -15.26 10.97
CA ALA A 169 1.66 -15.62 9.81
C ALA A 169 1.36 -14.68 8.63
N TRP A 170 2.31 -14.48 7.73
CA TRP A 170 2.10 -13.54 6.62
C TRP A 170 0.99 -13.95 5.65
N ASN A 171 0.52 -15.21 5.69
CA ASN A 171 -0.63 -15.71 4.94
C ASN A 171 -1.90 -15.81 5.81
N GLY A 172 -1.84 -15.36 7.06
CA GLY A 172 -2.88 -15.46 8.07
C GLY A 172 -3.98 -14.39 7.95
N ALA A 173 -5.06 -14.60 8.70
CA ALA A 173 -6.25 -13.75 8.67
C ALA A 173 -5.99 -12.30 9.15
N LEU A 174 -5.22 -12.12 10.21
CA LEU A 174 -4.97 -10.80 10.79
C LEU A 174 -3.90 -10.03 10.02
N THR A 175 -2.88 -10.74 9.54
CA THR A 175 -1.77 -10.09 8.84
C THR A 175 -2.07 -9.83 7.37
N PHE A 176 -2.57 -10.80 6.62
CA PHE A 176 -2.82 -10.61 5.19
C PHE A 176 -4.22 -10.07 4.93
N TRP A 177 -5.26 -10.81 5.35
CA TRP A 177 -6.62 -10.55 4.90
C TRP A 177 -7.20 -9.26 5.49
N LEU A 178 -7.04 -9.07 6.80
CA LEU A 178 -7.50 -7.84 7.48
C LEU A 178 -6.76 -6.62 6.94
N ALA A 179 -5.43 -6.68 6.84
CA ALA A 179 -4.60 -5.62 6.26
C ALA A 179 -5.00 -5.31 4.81
N PHE A 180 -5.15 -6.35 3.99
CA PHE A 180 -5.52 -6.22 2.58
C PHE A 180 -6.86 -5.49 2.44
N VAL A 181 -7.91 -5.96 3.11
CA VAL A 181 -9.25 -5.35 3.00
C VAL A 181 -9.23 -3.90 3.49
N LEU A 182 -8.61 -3.63 4.64
CA LEU A 182 -8.58 -2.28 5.20
C LEU A 182 -7.74 -1.32 4.36
N PHE A 183 -6.59 -1.76 3.84
CA PHE A 183 -5.74 -0.97 2.97
C PHE A 183 -6.46 -0.60 1.66
N PHE A 184 -7.04 -1.57 0.97
CA PHE A 184 -7.76 -1.29 -0.29
C PHE A 184 -9.03 -0.46 -0.06
N ALA A 185 -9.74 -0.68 1.05
CA ALA A 185 -10.89 0.15 1.41
C ALA A 185 -10.47 1.61 1.70
N GLN A 186 -9.39 1.82 2.46
CA GLN A 186 -8.87 3.14 2.79
C GLN A 186 -8.37 3.88 1.56
N VAL A 187 -7.45 3.30 0.79
CA VAL A 187 -6.93 3.93 -0.44
C VAL A 187 -8.04 4.17 -1.46
N GLY A 188 -8.97 3.22 -1.62
CA GLY A 188 -10.11 3.36 -2.53
C GLY A 188 -11.03 4.53 -2.15
N LEU A 189 -11.33 4.68 -0.85
CA LEU A 189 -12.18 5.77 -0.37
C LEU A 189 -11.48 7.15 -0.44
N ASP A 190 -10.18 7.19 -0.14
CA ASP A 190 -9.36 8.40 -0.32
C ASP A 190 -9.35 8.85 -1.78
N LEU A 191 -9.06 7.94 -2.72
CA LEU A 191 -9.10 8.24 -4.15
C LEU A 191 -10.48 8.69 -4.62
N PHE A 192 -11.55 8.03 -4.17
CA PHE A 192 -12.91 8.40 -4.52
C PHE A 192 -13.26 9.81 -4.05
N THR A 193 -12.95 10.14 -2.79
CA THR A 193 -13.25 11.46 -2.21
C THR A 193 -12.41 12.56 -2.87
N MET A 194 -11.11 12.34 -3.10
CA MET A 194 -10.25 13.27 -3.81
C MET A 194 -10.71 13.49 -5.25
N GLY A 195 -11.10 12.42 -5.96
CA GLY A 195 -11.65 12.51 -7.31
C GLY A 195 -12.93 13.34 -7.37
N ARG A 196 -13.84 13.12 -6.41
CA ARG A 196 -15.07 13.92 -6.26
C ARG A 196 -14.77 15.40 -6.01
N ASN A 197 -13.79 15.69 -5.15
CA ASN A 197 -13.39 17.07 -4.84
C ASN A 197 -12.82 17.79 -6.06
N ILE A 198 -11.94 17.13 -6.82
CA ILE A 198 -11.37 17.70 -8.06
C ILE A 198 -12.47 18.03 -9.07
N LEU A 199 -13.45 17.13 -9.25
CA LEU A 199 -14.57 17.35 -10.16
C LEU A 199 -15.47 18.50 -9.68
N ARG A 200 -15.71 18.61 -8.37
CA ARG A 200 -16.46 19.72 -7.76
C ARG A 200 -15.79 21.06 -8.04
N SER A 201 -14.48 21.18 -7.80
CA SER A 201 -13.72 22.41 -8.04
C SER A 201 -13.74 22.82 -9.52
N ARG A 202 -13.58 21.86 -10.46
CA ARG A 202 -13.65 22.15 -11.90
C ARG A 202 -15.02 22.68 -12.33
N ARG A 203 -16.10 22.13 -11.79
CA ARG A 203 -17.47 22.59 -12.11
C ARG A 203 -17.71 24.02 -11.66
N LEU A 204 -17.21 24.39 -10.48
CA LEU A 204 -17.33 25.76 -9.96
C LEU A 204 -16.55 26.75 -10.82
N GLN A 205 -15.31 26.41 -11.20
CA GLN A 205 -14.50 27.26 -12.09
C GLN A 205 -15.14 27.48 -13.46
N LEU A 206 -15.76 26.45 -14.05
CA LEU A 206 -16.48 26.58 -15.32
C LEU A 206 -17.73 27.47 -15.18
N ALA A 207 -18.47 27.35 -14.08
CA ALA A 207 -19.64 28.18 -13.82
C ALA A 207 -19.29 29.67 -13.67
N GLU A 208 -18.15 29.97 -13.03
CA GLU A 208 -17.60 31.33 -12.90
C GLU A 208 -17.15 31.92 -14.24
N GLN A 209 -16.70 31.10 -15.19
CA GLN A 209 -16.28 31.56 -16.53
C GLN A 209 -17.46 31.80 -17.49
N THR A 210 -18.63 31.24 -17.21
CA THR A 210 -19.85 31.39 -18.03
C THR A 210 -20.78 32.52 -17.58
N ASN A 211 -20.49 33.14 -16.43
CA ASN A 211 -21.17 34.33 -15.91
C ASN A 211 -20.35 35.59 -16.22
#